data_AF-A0A841PXS8-F1
#
_entry.id   AF-A0A841PXS8-F1
#
_cell.length_a   1.000
_cell.length_b   1.000
_cell.length_c   1.000
_cell.angle_alpha   90.00
_cell.angle_beta   90.00
_cell.angle_gamma   90.00
#
_symmetry.space_group_name_H-M   'P 1'
#
loop_
_entity.id
_entity.type
_entity.pdbx_description
1 polymer ?
#
loop_
_entity_poly.entity_id
_entity_poly.type
_entity_poly.pdbx_seq_one_letter_code
_entity_poly.pdbx_strand_id
1 'polypeptide(L)'
;MKIINLETMSPLVLFFSLLLIVSSWEGVAAAQEKNDFDEPPITGFEDRDGEEWTTHEEELEFLEEVEEKSERMTYSEVGTSVEGRPLHLVQVGGPSPATDEEMADGQNMLIIGSQHGNEPAPREMALQLLRDLAFTEDPEREGQLEELTVMFIPTANPDGREADTRTNAEGVDINREHLNLGTPEIQVIGEVLNQYNPDITIDAHERPSADGNPDMEMQWPRNLNVDDELRELNEEMVEDYLRPNVEEAGFTTGLYGDASEPTLGLETVLSQMAGLRHGLGLLTESSGQQDPKYRVEAQMETVESTLEFYRERMDDVTTVVSEAPSRKMEEGADRSEPFYLDGADIREPEDSDVLDPHPCGYLLHSSQANEVSLHIDSFSLETEEVGENGVFVSMSQPMMTVVPFLLDGEASYNEVEGLALEDCSDPRITASGLQTLVEQLDEAGEFENSDAPYALDVHLRAVSHYEDQEETDKVVEHMGGFHNLLIQQLENDWISEDAFHMLETFADDLIENYGETFDVDRVMDHISHLSEDIGPRVAGSEEELEAAEYIEDEFDSLGYDTSMQTFDIRG
;
A
#
# COMPACT_ATOMS: atom_id res chain seq x y z
N MET A 1 -35.28 -44.81 -23.48
CA MET A 1 -35.71 -46.17 -23.89
C MET A 1 -35.63 -47.07 -22.66
N LYS A 2 -36.74 -47.69 -22.22
CA LYS A 2 -36.93 -48.38 -20.90
C LYS A 2 -36.84 -47.43 -19.67
N ILE A 3 -37.77 -47.31 -18.70
CA ILE A 3 -39.09 -47.90 -18.32
C ILE A 3 -39.07 -48.96 -17.17
N ILE A 4 -39.63 -48.57 -15.99
CA ILE A 4 -40.33 -49.38 -14.92
C ILE A 4 -39.48 -50.28 -13.98
N ASN A 5 -39.82 -50.60 -12.69
CA ASN A 5 -41.01 -50.49 -11.79
C ASN A 5 -40.56 -50.13 -10.34
N LEU A 6 -41.29 -49.56 -9.35
CA LEU A 6 -42.68 -49.07 -9.10
C LEU A 6 -43.74 -50.03 -8.45
N GLU A 7 -43.66 -50.29 -7.14
CA GLU A 7 -44.69 -50.94 -6.28
C GLU A 7 -44.66 -50.34 -4.85
N THR A 8 -45.72 -50.23 -4.01
CA THR A 8 -47.15 -50.68 -4.04
C THR A 8 -48.13 -49.58 -3.53
N MET A 9 -49.46 -49.80 -3.63
CA MET A 9 -50.53 -48.79 -3.41
C MET A 9 -51.49 -49.03 -2.21
N SER A 10 -51.84 -47.95 -1.47
CA SER A 10 -53.21 -47.50 -1.03
C SER A 10 -54.20 -48.52 -0.35
N PRO A 11 -55.49 -48.19 -0.06
CA PRO A 11 -56.15 -46.90 0.26
C PRO A 11 -57.01 -46.94 1.56
N LEU A 12 -57.55 -45.79 2.00
CA LEU A 12 -58.94 -45.72 2.52
C LEU A 12 -59.57 -44.34 2.26
N VAL A 13 -60.90 -44.27 2.27
CA VAL A 13 -61.70 -43.13 1.76
C VAL A 13 -62.88 -42.86 2.69
N LEU A 14 -63.24 -41.59 2.92
CA LEU A 14 -64.63 -41.18 3.08
C LEU A 14 -64.86 -39.68 2.81
N PHE A 15 -65.82 -39.40 1.92
CA PHE A 15 -66.36 -38.09 1.57
C PHE A 15 -67.56 -37.77 2.47
N PHE A 16 -67.86 -36.51 2.77
CA PHE A 16 -69.24 -36.00 2.71
C PHE A 16 -69.30 -34.48 2.45
N SER A 17 -70.50 -33.99 2.11
CA SER A 17 -70.70 -32.80 1.27
C SER A 17 -70.99 -31.47 1.98
N LEU A 18 -70.54 -30.40 1.31
CA LEU A 18 -70.92 -28.99 1.45
C LEU A 18 -72.45 -28.73 1.53
N LEU A 19 -72.87 -27.74 2.33
CA LEU A 19 -73.95 -26.80 1.95
C LEU A 19 -73.94 -25.53 2.84
N LEU A 20 -74.14 -24.36 2.23
CA LEU A 20 -74.15 -23.04 2.89
C LEU A 20 -75.54 -22.65 3.43
N ILE A 21 -75.62 -21.63 4.30
CA ILE A 21 -76.37 -20.37 4.03
C ILE A 21 -76.12 -19.28 5.10
N VAL A 22 -75.60 -18.14 4.62
CA VAL A 22 -75.83 -16.72 5.00
C VAL A 22 -76.09 -16.35 6.47
N SER A 23 -75.16 -15.57 7.04
CA SER A 23 -75.46 -14.24 7.63
C SER A 23 -74.22 -13.35 7.62
N SER A 24 -74.38 -12.07 7.28
CA SER A 24 -73.34 -11.04 7.32
C SER A 24 -73.00 -10.59 8.74
N TRP A 25 -71.74 -10.25 9.01
CA TRP A 25 -71.46 -9.05 9.83
C TRP A 25 -70.08 -8.41 9.57
N GLU A 26 -69.80 -7.29 10.24
CA GLU A 26 -68.70 -6.37 9.93
C GLU A 26 -67.31 -7.03 9.93
N GLY A 27 -66.44 -6.55 9.03
CA GLY A 27 -65.00 -6.81 9.13
C GLY A 27 -64.39 -5.98 10.25
N VAL A 28 -63.82 -6.65 11.25
CA VAL A 28 -62.81 -6.04 12.12
C VAL A 28 -61.47 -6.28 11.43
N ALA A 29 -60.79 -5.21 11.01
CA ALA A 29 -59.39 -5.32 10.71
C ALA A 29 -58.67 -5.61 12.04
N ALA A 30 -58.15 -6.83 12.18
CA ALA A 30 -56.98 -7.00 13.03
C ALA A 30 -55.90 -6.16 12.36
N ALA A 31 -55.54 -5.03 12.97
CA ALA A 31 -54.24 -4.44 12.70
C ALA A 31 -53.24 -5.55 13.04
N GLN A 32 -52.46 -5.98 12.04
CA GLN A 32 -51.26 -6.72 12.32
C GLN A 32 -50.41 -5.77 13.17
N GLU A 33 -50.04 -6.21 14.37
CA GLU A 33 -49.22 -5.40 15.27
C GLU A 33 -47.95 -5.00 14.50
N LYS A 34 -47.57 -3.72 14.60
CA LYS A 34 -46.19 -3.35 14.26
C LYS A 34 -45.30 -4.30 15.08
N ASN A 35 -44.19 -4.76 14.52
CA ASN A 35 -43.12 -5.23 15.39
C ASN A 35 -42.80 -4.07 16.34
N ASP A 36 -42.76 -4.34 17.64
CA ASP A 36 -41.83 -3.59 18.47
C ASP A 36 -40.45 -3.90 17.88
N PHE A 37 -39.73 -2.86 17.45
CA PHE A 37 -38.28 -2.98 17.36
C PHE A 37 -37.82 -3.01 18.82
N ASP A 38 -37.07 -4.05 19.21
CA ASP A 38 -36.35 -4.01 20.47
C ASP A 38 -35.42 -2.79 20.45
N GLU A 39 -35.19 -2.16 21.60
CA GLU A 39 -34.34 -0.96 21.69
C GLU A 39 -32.94 -1.26 21.09
N PRO A 40 -32.30 -0.29 20.40
CA PRO A 40 -30.96 -0.49 19.83
C PRO A 40 -29.98 -1.02 20.89
N PRO A 41 -29.03 -1.91 20.52
CA PRO A 41 -28.02 -2.41 21.46
C PRO A 41 -27.28 -1.27 22.16
N ILE A 42 -26.87 -1.46 23.41
CA ILE A 42 -26.04 -0.48 24.13
C ILE A 42 -24.68 -1.10 24.43
N THR A 43 -23.64 -0.27 24.36
CA THR A 43 -22.28 -0.67 24.72
C THR A 43 -22.19 -0.99 26.22
N GLY A 44 -21.19 -1.79 26.62
CA GLY A 44 -20.93 -2.03 28.05
C GLY A 44 -20.63 -0.73 28.80
N PHE A 45 -19.96 0.22 28.14
CA PHE A 45 -19.76 1.59 28.61
C PHE A 45 -21.08 2.31 28.94
N GLU A 46 -22.10 2.22 28.09
CA GLU A 46 -23.41 2.85 28.30
C GLU A 46 -24.25 2.18 29.39
N ASP A 47 -24.33 0.84 29.46
CA ASP A 47 -25.04 0.13 30.55
C ASP A 47 -24.49 0.51 31.93
N ARG A 48 -23.18 0.79 31.98
CA ARG A 48 -22.44 1.16 33.20
C ARG A 48 -22.30 2.68 33.40
N ASP A 49 -23.10 3.50 32.69
CA ASP A 49 -23.11 4.98 32.76
C ASP A 49 -21.69 5.60 32.69
N GLY A 50 -20.80 5.01 31.88
CA GLY A 50 -19.42 5.43 31.71
C GLY A 50 -18.49 5.22 32.93
N GLU A 51 -18.90 4.48 33.96
CA GLU A 51 -18.03 4.18 35.12
C GLU A 51 -16.89 3.19 34.79
N GLU A 52 -17.05 2.37 33.75
CA GLU A 52 -16.07 1.38 33.26
C GLU A 52 -16.14 1.31 31.70
N TRP A 53 -15.08 0.86 31.02
CA TRP A 53 -15.01 0.74 29.54
C TRP A 53 -15.66 -0.55 29.01
N THR A 54 -16.01 -0.63 27.73
CA THR A 54 -16.51 -1.87 27.11
C THR A 54 -15.40 -2.94 27.05
N THR A 55 -15.67 -4.17 27.47
CA THR A 55 -14.69 -5.28 27.40
C THR A 55 -14.68 -5.90 26.00
N HIS A 56 -13.62 -6.65 25.66
CA HIS A 56 -13.56 -7.34 24.37
C HIS A 56 -14.70 -8.37 24.20
N GLU A 57 -15.14 -9.05 25.25
CA GLU A 57 -16.30 -9.95 25.18
C GLU A 57 -17.61 -9.18 24.89
N GLU A 58 -17.86 -8.05 25.57
CA GLU A 58 -19.04 -7.19 25.32
C GLU A 58 -19.01 -6.54 23.92
N GLU A 59 -17.82 -6.23 23.38
CA GLU A 59 -17.64 -5.66 22.03
C GLU A 59 -18.05 -6.65 20.93
N LEU A 60 -17.69 -7.93 21.07
CA LEU A 60 -18.11 -8.99 20.15
C LEU A 60 -19.62 -9.26 20.22
N GLU A 61 -20.19 -9.34 21.44
CA GLU A 61 -21.63 -9.52 21.63
C GLU A 61 -22.43 -8.33 21.07
N PHE A 62 -21.91 -7.10 21.19
CA PHE A 62 -22.53 -5.89 20.63
C PHE A 62 -22.54 -5.88 19.10
N LEU A 63 -21.43 -6.24 18.43
CA LEU A 63 -21.39 -6.28 16.96
C LEU A 63 -22.34 -7.35 16.38
N GLU A 64 -22.39 -8.54 17.00
CA GLU A 64 -23.35 -9.60 16.62
C GLU A 64 -24.81 -9.13 16.79
N GLU A 65 -25.13 -8.42 17.89
CA GLU A 65 -26.50 -7.91 18.14
C GLU A 65 -26.90 -6.75 17.21
N VAL A 66 -25.95 -5.92 16.75
CA VAL A 66 -26.22 -4.86 15.76
C VAL A 66 -26.51 -5.47 14.38
N GLU A 67 -25.69 -6.43 13.91
CA GLU A 67 -25.88 -7.08 12.61
C GLU A 67 -27.19 -7.92 12.56
N GLU A 68 -27.52 -8.68 13.61
CA GLU A 68 -28.80 -9.43 13.67
C GLU A 68 -30.04 -8.51 13.60
N LYS A 69 -29.90 -7.22 13.94
CA LYS A 69 -31.01 -6.27 14.08
C LYS A 69 -31.13 -5.24 12.95
N SER A 70 -30.09 -4.95 12.16
CA SER A 70 -30.16 -3.93 11.09
C SER A 70 -29.51 -4.38 9.77
N GLU A 71 -30.30 -4.36 8.68
CA GLU A 71 -29.82 -4.59 7.31
C GLU A 71 -28.82 -3.51 6.82
N ARG A 72 -28.64 -2.42 7.59
CA ARG A 72 -27.71 -1.30 7.30
C ARG A 72 -26.27 -1.52 7.76
N MET A 73 -26.00 -2.53 8.58
CA MET A 73 -24.66 -2.79 9.12
C MET A 73 -24.26 -4.24 8.83
N THR A 74 -23.00 -4.43 8.47
CA THR A 74 -22.35 -5.74 8.38
C THR A 74 -20.95 -5.66 8.99
N TYR A 75 -20.42 -6.77 9.48
CA TYR A 75 -19.04 -6.84 9.96
C TYR A 75 -18.32 -8.13 9.57
N SER A 76 -16.98 -8.07 9.58
CA SER A 76 -16.13 -9.22 9.28
C SER A 76 -14.86 -9.23 10.11
N GLU A 77 -14.40 -10.43 10.48
CA GLU A 77 -13.03 -10.65 11.00
C GLU A 77 -12.07 -10.49 9.81
N VAL A 78 -11.31 -9.39 9.80
CA VAL A 78 -10.33 -9.06 8.74
C VAL A 78 -8.91 -9.52 9.08
N GLY A 79 -8.65 -9.88 10.33
CA GLY A 79 -7.39 -10.50 10.73
C GLY A 79 -7.29 -10.66 12.25
N THR A 80 -6.07 -10.88 12.75
CA THR A 80 -5.83 -11.12 14.18
C THR A 80 -4.56 -10.46 14.68
N SER A 81 -4.58 -9.99 15.92
CA SER A 81 -3.42 -9.47 16.64
C SER A 81 -2.36 -10.53 16.96
N VAL A 82 -1.24 -10.09 17.52
CA VAL A 82 -0.13 -10.93 17.99
C VAL A 82 -0.56 -12.08 18.93
N GLU A 83 -1.40 -11.82 19.94
CA GLU A 83 -1.95 -12.86 20.82
C GLU A 83 -3.14 -13.62 20.21
N GLY A 84 -3.60 -13.24 19.01
CA GLY A 84 -4.67 -13.89 18.27
C GLY A 84 -6.08 -13.42 18.63
N ARG A 85 -6.26 -12.16 19.03
CA ARG A 85 -7.60 -11.53 19.15
C ARG A 85 -8.04 -11.04 17.77
N PRO A 86 -9.31 -11.19 17.38
CA PRO A 86 -9.80 -10.75 16.08
C PRO A 86 -9.85 -9.22 15.96
N LEU A 87 -9.40 -8.70 14.81
CA LEU A 87 -9.67 -7.34 14.34
C LEU A 87 -10.90 -7.39 13.41
N HIS A 88 -11.78 -6.39 13.54
CA HIS A 88 -13.02 -6.32 12.76
C HIS A 88 -13.07 -5.07 11.89
N LEU A 89 -13.51 -5.26 10.65
CA LEU A 89 -14.03 -4.18 9.81
C LEU A 89 -15.55 -4.21 9.91
N VAL A 90 -16.14 -3.09 10.32
CA VAL A 90 -17.58 -2.83 10.27
C VAL A 90 -17.88 -1.89 9.12
N GLN A 91 -18.95 -2.13 8.38
CA GLN A 91 -19.42 -1.29 7.28
C GLN A 91 -20.88 -0.87 7.57
N VAL A 92 -21.22 0.42 7.40
CA VAL A 92 -22.57 0.95 7.63
C VAL A 92 -23.03 1.83 6.47
N GLY A 93 -24.15 1.46 5.84
CA GLY A 93 -24.72 2.16 4.68
C GLY A 93 -26.22 1.87 4.48
N GLY A 94 -26.89 2.58 3.57
CA GLY A 94 -28.34 2.57 3.38
C GLY A 94 -28.77 2.23 1.95
N PRO A 95 -29.77 1.34 1.74
CA PRO A 95 -30.51 0.55 2.74
C PRO A 95 -29.69 -0.62 3.32
N SER A 96 -28.53 -0.91 2.73
CA SER A 96 -27.45 -1.77 3.22
C SER A 96 -26.12 -1.10 2.87
N PRO A 97 -24.98 -1.54 3.41
CA PRO A 97 -23.67 -1.12 2.89
C PRO A 97 -23.55 -1.35 1.38
N ALA A 98 -22.75 -0.52 0.72
CA ALA A 98 -22.36 -0.73 -0.67
C ALA A 98 -21.50 -2.00 -0.82
N THR A 99 -21.35 -2.52 -2.04
CA THR A 99 -20.44 -3.66 -2.26
C THR A 99 -18.98 -3.21 -2.27
N ASP A 100 -18.04 -4.14 -2.03
CA ASP A 100 -16.60 -3.82 -2.00
C ASP A 100 -16.11 -3.16 -3.30
N GLU A 101 -16.67 -3.55 -4.45
CA GLU A 101 -16.40 -2.95 -5.78
C GLU A 101 -16.94 -1.51 -5.88
N GLU A 102 -18.08 -1.22 -5.24
CA GLU A 102 -18.68 0.13 -5.21
C GLU A 102 -18.00 1.06 -4.18
N MET A 103 -17.44 0.53 -3.10
CA MET A 103 -16.65 1.30 -2.12
C MET A 103 -15.23 1.59 -2.62
N ALA A 104 -14.61 0.68 -3.38
CA ALA A 104 -13.28 0.90 -3.97
C ALA A 104 -13.28 2.00 -5.04
N ASP A 105 -14.43 2.29 -5.67
CA ASP A 105 -14.65 3.43 -6.57
C ASP A 105 -14.81 4.78 -5.83
N GLY A 106 -14.72 4.80 -4.48
CA GLY A 106 -14.78 5.99 -3.62
C GLY A 106 -16.03 6.04 -2.72
N GLN A 107 -16.49 7.24 -2.37
CA GLN A 107 -17.74 7.46 -1.61
C GLN A 107 -17.79 6.71 -0.26
N ASN A 108 -16.65 6.60 0.43
CA ASN A 108 -16.51 5.93 1.71
C ASN A 108 -15.63 6.72 2.71
N MET A 109 -15.88 6.49 4.00
CA MET A 109 -15.09 7.06 5.11
C MET A 109 -14.64 5.93 6.04
N LEU A 110 -13.40 5.95 6.52
CA LEU A 110 -12.85 4.98 7.46
C LEU A 110 -12.53 5.62 8.82
N ILE A 111 -12.98 5.02 9.91
CA ILE A 111 -12.75 5.48 11.28
C ILE A 111 -12.01 4.41 12.08
N ILE A 112 -10.81 4.72 12.57
CA ILE A 112 -9.94 3.78 13.29
C ILE A 112 -9.79 4.23 14.74
N GLY A 113 -10.12 3.32 15.66
CA GLY A 113 -10.09 3.54 17.11
C GLY A 113 -9.04 2.70 17.82
N SER A 114 -8.49 3.26 18.92
CA SER A 114 -7.59 2.58 19.84
C SER A 114 -6.42 1.84 19.17
N GLN A 115 -5.71 2.50 18.23
CA GLN A 115 -4.37 2.05 17.81
C GLN A 115 -3.40 2.01 19.00
N HIS A 116 -3.49 3.00 19.90
CA HIS A 116 -2.90 2.91 21.22
C HIS A 116 -3.92 2.29 22.18
N GLY A 117 -3.57 1.16 22.78
CA GLY A 117 -4.49 0.41 23.63
C GLY A 117 -4.92 1.14 24.91
N ASN A 118 -4.15 2.10 25.42
CA ASN A 118 -4.53 2.92 26.59
C ASN A 118 -5.42 4.14 26.24
N GLU A 119 -5.96 4.22 25.02
CA GLU A 119 -6.76 5.35 24.51
C GLU A 119 -8.16 4.83 24.08
N PRO A 120 -9.05 4.53 25.05
CA PRO A 120 -10.31 3.82 24.82
C PRO A 120 -11.48 4.66 24.31
N ALA A 121 -11.52 5.98 24.49
CA ALA A 121 -12.69 6.78 24.12
C ALA A 121 -13.00 6.79 22.60
N PRO A 122 -12.00 6.83 21.69
CA PRO A 122 -12.20 6.63 20.25
C PRO A 122 -13.02 5.39 19.89
N ARG A 123 -12.76 4.27 20.56
CA ARG A 123 -13.49 3.01 20.35
C ARG A 123 -14.93 3.09 20.84
N GLU A 124 -15.18 3.63 22.03
CA GLU A 124 -16.57 3.76 22.52
C GLU A 124 -17.39 4.72 21.64
N MET A 125 -16.75 5.76 21.07
CA MET A 125 -17.35 6.63 20.04
C MET A 125 -17.68 5.83 18.78
N ALA A 126 -16.73 5.04 18.24
CA ALA A 126 -16.95 4.23 17.05
C ALA A 126 -18.11 3.24 17.23
N LEU A 127 -18.17 2.54 18.37
CA LEU A 127 -19.24 1.59 18.70
C LEU A 127 -20.62 2.27 18.84
N GLN A 128 -20.68 3.47 19.43
CA GLN A 128 -21.93 4.25 19.53
C GLN A 128 -22.36 4.78 18.16
N LEU A 129 -21.44 5.34 17.38
CA LEU A 129 -21.74 5.93 16.07
C LEU A 129 -22.18 4.87 15.05
N LEU A 130 -21.50 3.72 14.96
CA LEU A 130 -21.86 2.68 14.01
C LEU A 130 -23.29 2.15 14.25
N ARG A 131 -23.72 2.10 15.52
CA ARG A 131 -25.11 1.81 15.91
C ARG A 131 -26.04 2.95 15.53
N ASP A 132 -25.72 4.19 15.90
CA ASP A 132 -26.62 5.32 15.73
C ASP A 132 -26.86 5.63 14.23
N LEU A 133 -25.88 5.32 13.37
CA LEU A 133 -26.05 5.22 11.92
C LEU A 133 -26.92 4.01 11.52
N ALA A 134 -26.61 2.80 11.99
CA ALA A 134 -27.34 1.58 11.63
C ALA A 134 -28.84 1.61 12.01
N PHE A 135 -29.23 2.33 13.06
CA PHE A 135 -30.61 2.44 13.55
C PHE A 135 -31.27 3.82 13.29
N THR A 136 -30.68 4.69 12.48
CA THR A 136 -31.24 6.04 12.26
C THR A 136 -32.65 6.01 11.65
N GLU A 137 -33.56 6.79 12.24
CA GLU A 137 -34.86 7.19 11.64
C GLU A 137 -34.82 8.64 11.11
N ASP A 138 -33.66 9.29 11.09
CA ASP A 138 -33.53 10.67 10.59
C ASP A 138 -33.35 10.72 9.06
N PRO A 139 -34.24 11.41 8.30
CA PRO A 139 -34.19 11.39 6.84
C PRO A 139 -32.99 12.08 6.19
N GLU A 140 -32.25 12.93 6.91
CA GLU A 140 -31.01 13.52 6.39
C GLU A 140 -29.86 12.52 6.52
N ARG A 141 -29.78 11.81 7.65
CA ARG A 141 -28.84 10.69 7.82
C ARG A 141 -29.16 9.49 6.93
N GLU A 142 -30.44 9.13 6.78
CA GLU A 142 -30.87 8.07 5.85
C GLU A 142 -30.44 8.40 4.41
N GLY A 143 -30.61 9.66 3.99
CA GLY A 143 -30.18 10.13 2.66
C GLY A 143 -28.66 10.15 2.49
N GLN A 144 -27.91 10.55 3.52
CA GLN A 144 -26.44 10.47 3.49
C GLN A 144 -25.96 9.03 3.35
N LEU A 145 -26.56 8.08 4.07
CA LEU A 145 -26.20 6.66 3.97
C LEU A 145 -26.64 6.00 2.64
N GLU A 146 -27.54 6.61 1.85
CA GLU A 146 -27.80 6.21 0.46
C GLU A 146 -26.69 6.64 -0.52
N GLU A 147 -25.74 7.50 -0.10
CA GLU A 147 -24.67 8.08 -0.93
C GLU A 147 -23.24 7.91 -0.34
N LEU A 148 -23.11 7.42 0.90
CA LEU A 148 -21.85 7.25 1.64
C LEU A 148 -21.88 5.97 2.50
N THR A 149 -20.87 5.11 2.40
CA THR A 149 -20.65 4.02 3.38
C THR A 149 -19.61 4.44 4.42
N VAL A 150 -19.95 4.32 5.71
CA VAL A 150 -19.03 4.60 6.81
C VAL A 150 -18.47 3.27 7.36
N MET A 151 -17.16 3.15 7.34
CA MET A 151 -16.40 1.99 7.78
C MET A 151 -15.71 2.25 9.13
N PHE A 152 -15.58 1.22 9.95
CA PHE A 152 -14.96 1.31 11.26
C PHE A 152 -14.00 0.14 11.50
N ILE A 153 -12.85 0.43 12.10
CA ILE A 153 -12.05 -0.54 12.87
C ILE A 153 -12.06 -0.02 14.32
N PRO A 154 -13.05 -0.42 15.15
CA PRO A 154 -13.22 0.16 16.49
C PRO A 154 -12.02 -0.08 17.41
N THR A 155 -11.35 -1.22 17.23
CA THR A 155 -10.20 -1.64 18.05
C THR A 155 -9.07 -2.14 17.15
N ALA A 156 -8.18 -1.24 16.73
CA ALA A 156 -6.99 -1.59 15.96
C ALA A 156 -5.95 -2.39 16.78
N ASN A 157 -5.85 -2.13 18.10
CA ASN A 157 -4.90 -2.80 18.98
C ASN A 157 -5.61 -3.53 20.13
N PRO A 158 -6.27 -4.68 19.88
CA PRO A 158 -7.05 -5.38 20.91
C PRO A 158 -6.16 -5.96 22.02
N ASP A 159 -4.89 -6.25 21.72
CA ASP A 159 -3.90 -6.71 22.69
C ASP A 159 -3.51 -5.60 23.67
N GLY A 160 -3.16 -4.42 23.13
CA GLY A 160 -2.89 -3.23 23.93
C GLY A 160 -4.11 -2.78 24.73
N ARG A 161 -5.32 -2.92 24.17
CA ARG A 161 -6.57 -2.54 24.84
C ARG A 161 -6.90 -3.43 26.04
N GLU A 162 -6.67 -4.74 25.95
CA GLU A 162 -6.77 -5.67 27.09
C GLU A 162 -5.65 -5.46 28.12
N ALA A 163 -4.45 -5.05 27.67
CA ALA A 163 -3.30 -4.78 28.55
C ALA A 163 -3.30 -3.36 29.18
N ASP A 164 -4.13 -2.44 28.70
CA ASP A 164 -4.11 -1.00 28.98
C ASP A 164 -2.74 -0.35 28.65
N THR A 165 -2.16 -0.72 27.50
CA THR A 165 -0.84 -0.26 27.02
C THR A 165 -0.91 0.46 25.68
N ARG A 166 0.00 1.42 25.46
CA ARG A 166 0.16 2.12 24.17
C ARG A 166 0.51 1.17 23.03
N THR A 167 1.40 0.22 23.31
CA THR A 167 1.93 -0.74 22.36
C THR A 167 1.07 -2.00 22.25
N ASN A 168 1.24 -2.76 21.16
CA ASN A 168 0.74 -4.15 21.07
C ASN A 168 1.52 -5.10 22.01
N ALA A 169 1.22 -6.41 21.94
CA ALA A 169 1.81 -7.42 22.83
C ALA A 169 3.33 -7.63 22.69
N GLU A 170 3.94 -7.28 21.54
CA GLU A 170 5.40 -7.36 21.37
C GLU A 170 6.13 -6.09 21.86
N GLY A 171 5.39 -5.02 22.12
CA GLY A 171 5.95 -3.72 22.52
C GLY A 171 6.14 -2.74 21.37
N VAL A 172 5.52 -2.99 20.21
CA VAL A 172 5.52 -2.09 19.05
C VAL A 172 4.42 -1.03 19.20
N ASP A 173 4.74 0.21 18.85
CA ASP A 173 3.78 1.33 18.80
C ASP A 173 3.16 1.38 17.40
N ILE A 174 2.01 0.74 17.23
CA ILE A 174 1.53 0.40 15.88
C ILE A 174 1.17 1.62 15.00
N ASN A 175 0.89 2.79 15.60
CA ASN A 175 0.77 4.03 14.82
C ASN A 175 2.13 4.67 14.44
N ARG A 176 3.18 3.85 14.32
CA ARG A 176 4.51 4.17 13.78
C ARG A 176 5.02 3.10 12.80
N GLU A 177 4.10 2.33 12.23
CA GLU A 177 4.40 1.18 11.35
C GLU A 177 3.62 1.25 10.02
N HIS A 178 2.91 2.35 9.71
CA HIS A 178 2.05 2.45 8.51
C HIS A 178 2.82 2.56 7.18
N LEU A 179 4.14 2.76 7.26
CA LEU A 179 5.08 2.60 6.14
C LEU A 179 5.62 1.16 6.09
N ASN A 180 6.17 0.67 7.21
CA ASN A 180 6.98 -0.55 7.30
C ASN A 180 6.16 -1.85 7.43
N LEU A 181 4.88 -1.76 7.80
CA LEU A 181 3.91 -2.87 7.87
C LEU A 181 4.39 -4.07 8.75
N GLY A 182 5.23 -3.82 9.75
CA GLY A 182 5.96 -4.86 10.50
C GLY A 182 5.13 -5.70 11.47
N THR A 183 3.83 -5.38 11.67
CA THR A 183 2.95 -6.03 12.64
C THR A 183 1.64 -6.52 11.99
N PRO A 184 1.05 -7.62 12.47
CA PRO A 184 -0.18 -8.17 11.88
C PRO A 184 -1.38 -7.23 12.06
N GLU A 185 -1.39 -6.39 13.09
CA GLU A 185 -2.41 -5.36 13.27
C GLU A 185 -2.37 -4.32 12.12
N ILE A 186 -1.18 -3.93 11.64
CA ILE A 186 -1.04 -2.90 10.60
C ILE A 186 -1.08 -3.47 9.19
N GLN A 187 -0.69 -4.74 8.98
CA GLN A 187 -0.92 -5.42 7.70
C GLN A 187 -2.43 -5.44 7.36
N VAL A 188 -3.28 -5.72 8.35
CA VAL A 188 -4.75 -5.67 8.20
C VAL A 188 -5.25 -4.26 7.87
N ILE A 189 -4.70 -3.20 8.49
CA ILE A 189 -5.09 -1.82 8.16
C ILE A 189 -4.59 -1.42 6.77
N GLY A 190 -3.39 -1.82 6.38
CA GLY A 190 -2.84 -1.62 5.04
C GLY A 190 -3.65 -2.32 3.95
N GLU A 191 -4.13 -3.55 4.21
CA GLU A 191 -5.06 -4.27 3.33
C GLU A 191 -6.39 -3.52 3.18
N VAL A 192 -6.99 -3.03 4.27
CA VAL A 192 -8.24 -2.23 4.22
C VAL A 192 -8.04 -0.91 3.46
N LEU A 193 -6.94 -0.19 3.71
CA LEU A 193 -6.63 1.06 2.99
C LEU A 193 -6.44 0.82 1.49
N ASN A 194 -5.75 -0.26 1.10
CA ASN A 194 -5.51 -0.62 -0.30
C ASN A 194 -6.77 -1.17 -1.00
N GLN A 195 -7.65 -1.85 -0.27
CA GLN A 195 -8.88 -2.42 -0.83
C GLN A 195 -9.96 -1.36 -1.10
N TYR A 196 -10.12 -0.36 -0.23
CA TYR A 196 -11.27 0.56 -0.27
C TYR A 196 -10.91 2.02 -0.53
N ASN A 197 -9.61 2.39 -0.57
CA ASN A 197 -9.11 3.75 -0.87
C ASN A 197 -9.97 4.90 -0.26
N PRO A 198 -10.03 5.06 1.07
CA PRO A 198 -11.06 5.89 1.70
C PRO A 198 -10.89 7.39 1.44
N ASP A 199 -11.97 8.05 0.98
CA ASP A 199 -12.00 9.49 0.72
C ASP A 199 -11.62 10.30 1.97
N ILE A 200 -12.02 9.84 3.16
CA ILE A 200 -11.59 10.37 4.46
C ILE A 200 -11.23 9.23 5.42
N THR A 201 -10.05 9.28 6.04
CA THR A 201 -9.60 8.39 7.12
C THR A 201 -9.39 9.16 8.43
N ILE A 202 -10.11 8.76 9.48
CA ILE A 202 -10.00 9.33 10.83
C ILE A 202 -9.18 8.39 11.73
N ASP A 203 -8.05 8.89 12.20
CA ASP A 203 -7.11 8.26 13.14
C ASP A 203 -7.36 8.82 14.55
N ALA A 204 -8.22 8.15 15.32
CA ALA A 204 -8.77 8.72 16.54
C ALA A 204 -8.02 8.27 17.81
N HIS A 205 -7.51 9.27 18.54
CA HIS A 205 -6.56 9.14 19.65
C HIS A 205 -6.96 9.95 20.91
N GLU A 206 -6.19 9.77 21.99
CA GLU A 206 -6.33 10.58 23.20
C GLU A 206 -4.98 10.90 23.85
N ARG A 207 -4.77 12.16 24.24
CA ARG A 207 -3.57 12.61 24.97
C ARG A 207 -3.67 12.12 26.42
N PRO A 208 -3.03 11.01 26.84
CA PRO A 208 -3.47 10.28 28.04
C PRO A 208 -3.16 11.03 29.35
N SER A 209 -2.27 12.02 29.28
CA SER A 209 -1.84 12.85 30.41
C SER A 209 -2.47 14.26 30.45
N ALA A 210 -3.30 14.64 29.48
CA ALA A 210 -3.87 15.99 29.38
C ALA A 210 -5.14 16.17 30.24
N ASP A 211 -5.21 17.26 31.01
CA ASP A 211 -6.34 17.64 31.90
C ASP A 211 -7.21 18.79 31.38
N GLY A 212 -7.30 18.93 30.05
CA GLY A 212 -8.07 19.91 29.29
C GLY A 212 -7.20 21.02 28.68
N ASN A 213 -7.86 21.95 27.97
CA ASN A 213 -7.23 23.13 27.35
C ASN A 213 -6.07 22.79 26.37
N PRO A 214 -6.37 22.43 25.12
CA PRO A 214 -7.70 22.18 24.57
C PRO A 214 -8.25 20.81 24.98
N ASP A 215 -9.57 20.68 24.99
CA ASP A 215 -10.26 19.42 25.28
C ASP A 215 -10.14 18.44 24.10
N MET A 216 -9.99 18.97 22.88
CA MET A 216 -9.76 18.23 21.64
C MET A 216 -8.65 18.89 20.81
N GLU A 217 -7.70 18.10 20.32
CA GLU A 217 -6.71 18.52 19.31
C GLU A 217 -6.97 17.81 17.98
N MET A 218 -6.62 18.45 16.86
CA MET A 218 -6.86 17.95 15.51
C MET A 218 -5.64 18.19 14.60
N GLN A 219 -5.41 17.34 13.60
CA GLN A 219 -4.34 17.52 12.62
C GLN A 219 -4.69 16.88 11.26
N TRP A 220 -4.38 17.61 10.19
CA TRP A 220 -4.39 17.15 8.79
C TRP A 220 -3.02 16.57 8.37
N PRO A 221 -2.87 15.97 7.18
CA PRO A 221 -1.59 15.51 6.66
C PRO A 221 -0.58 16.68 6.54
N ARG A 222 0.45 16.65 7.38
CA ARG A 222 1.54 17.63 7.50
C ARG A 222 2.69 17.34 6.52
N ASN A 223 2.88 16.07 6.15
CA ASN A 223 3.94 15.61 5.25
C ASN A 223 3.89 16.36 3.90
N LEU A 224 5.05 16.79 3.41
CA LEU A 224 5.17 17.68 2.25
C LEU A 224 4.86 16.99 0.91
N ASN A 225 5.03 15.67 0.80
CA ASN A 225 4.80 14.95 -0.47
C ASN A 225 3.33 14.75 -0.82
N VAL A 226 2.42 14.95 0.15
CA VAL A 226 0.97 14.94 -0.05
C VAL A 226 0.56 15.97 -1.10
N ASP A 227 -0.42 15.61 -1.93
CA ASP A 227 -1.00 16.45 -2.98
C ASP A 227 -1.50 17.80 -2.44
N ASP A 228 -1.20 18.90 -3.13
CA ASP A 228 -1.50 20.26 -2.67
C ASP A 228 -3.00 20.55 -2.58
N GLU A 229 -3.79 20.16 -3.59
CA GLU A 229 -5.25 20.40 -3.59
C GLU A 229 -5.94 19.57 -2.50
N LEU A 230 -5.45 18.35 -2.23
CA LEU A 230 -5.87 17.51 -1.12
C LEU A 230 -5.53 18.16 0.23
N ARG A 231 -4.29 18.62 0.41
CA ARG A 231 -3.83 19.24 1.66
C ARG A 231 -4.56 20.56 1.94
N GLU A 232 -4.82 21.40 0.93
CA GLU A 232 -5.65 22.61 1.08
C GLU A 232 -7.09 22.28 1.52
N LEU A 233 -7.75 21.27 0.92
CA LEU A 233 -9.09 20.83 1.32
C LEU A 233 -9.10 20.23 2.74
N ASN A 234 -8.02 19.57 3.14
CA ASN A 234 -7.87 18.96 4.46
C ASN A 234 -7.61 20.01 5.57
N GLU A 235 -6.91 21.11 5.27
CA GLU A 235 -6.81 22.27 6.17
C GLU A 235 -8.18 22.97 6.31
N GLU A 236 -8.92 23.17 5.21
CA GLU A 236 -10.27 23.77 5.25
C GLU A 236 -11.23 22.95 6.12
N MET A 237 -11.19 21.61 6.01
CA MET A 237 -11.96 20.70 6.86
C MET A 237 -11.67 20.94 8.35
N VAL A 238 -10.40 21.02 8.75
CA VAL A 238 -10.02 21.16 10.16
C VAL A 238 -10.28 22.58 10.69
N GLU A 239 -9.84 23.63 10.00
CA GLU A 239 -9.90 25.01 10.50
C GLU A 239 -11.27 25.68 10.35
N ASP A 240 -11.97 25.49 9.22
CA ASP A 240 -13.19 26.25 8.90
C ASP A 240 -14.49 25.46 9.18
N TYR A 241 -14.43 24.13 9.34
CA TYR A 241 -15.59 23.27 9.69
C TYR A 241 -15.47 22.64 11.08
N LEU A 242 -14.56 21.67 11.26
CA LEU A 242 -14.50 20.80 12.45
C LEU A 242 -14.24 21.60 13.74
N ARG A 243 -13.20 22.45 13.75
CA ARG A 243 -12.85 23.23 14.94
C ARG A 243 -13.97 24.22 15.34
N PRO A 244 -14.58 25.01 14.43
CA PRO A 244 -15.71 25.88 14.76
C PRO A 244 -16.95 25.14 15.29
N ASN A 245 -17.32 24.01 14.69
CA ASN A 245 -18.49 23.22 15.11
C ASN A 245 -18.29 22.65 16.52
N VAL A 246 -17.13 22.03 16.78
CA VAL A 246 -16.78 21.47 18.10
C VAL A 246 -16.66 22.58 19.18
N GLU A 247 -16.29 23.81 18.81
CA GLU A 247 -16.37 24.98 19.71
C GLU A 247 -17.80 25.49 19.96
N GLU A 248 -18.74 25.38 19.00
CA GLU A 248 -20.16 25.72 19.24
C GLU A 248 -20.87 24.68 20.12
N ALA A 249 -20.51 23.39 19.99
CA ALA A 249 -20.93 22.33 20.91
C ALA A 249 -20.40 22.53 22.35
N GLY A 250 -19.24 23.18 22.50
CA GLY A 250 -18.74 23.70 23.77
C GLY A 250 -17.44 23.07 24.28
N PHE A 251 -16.70 22.35 23.43
CA PHE A 251 -15.35 21.86 23.72
C PHE A 251 -14.31 22.89 23.27
N THR A 252 -13.17 23.00 23.96
CA THR A 252 -12.06 23.85 23.47
C THR A 252 -11.19 23.10 22.47
N THR A 253 -10.88 23.71 21.32
CA THR A 253 -10.08 23.08 20.26
C THR A 253 -8.65 23.62 20.16
N GLY A 254 -7.77 22.85 19.53
CA GLY A 254 -6.44 23.25 19.11
C GLY A 254 -5.90 22.38 17.99
N LEU A 255 -4.70 22.68 17.51
CA LEU A 255 -3.97 21.85 16.55
C LEU A 255 -2.98 20.94 17.26
N TYR A 256 -2.90 19.69 16.80
CA TYR A 256 -1.90 18.75 17.29
C TYR A 256 -0.53 19.01 16.64
N GLY A 257 0.50 19.03 17.48
CA GLY A 257 1.88 19.38 17.09
C GLY A 257 2.11 20.89 16.90
N ASP A 258 3.36 21.32 17.05
CA ASP A 258 3.81 22.63 16.60
C ASP A 258 5.20 22.55 15.95
N ALA A 259 5.69 23.66 15.39
CA ALA A 259 6.95 23.74 14.65
C ALA A 259 8.24 23.46 15.48
N SER A 260 8.10 23.01 16.73
CA SER A 260 9.20 22.55 17.59
C SER A 260 9.17 21.05 17.91
N GLU A 261 8.13 20.33 17.49
CA GLU A 261 8.09 18.86 17.53
C GLU A 261 8.88 18.24 16.35
N PRO A 262 9.41 17.01 16.47
CA PRO A 262 10.06 16.31 15.37
C PRO A 262 9.06 15.93 14.27
N THR A 263 9.48 16.07 13.01
CA THR A 263 8.74 15.64 11.81
C THR A 263 9.23 14.31 11.23
N LEU A 264 10.45 13.89 11.60
CA LEU A 264 11.05 12.65 11.12
C LEU A 264 10.19 11.44 11.49
N GLY A 265 9.77 10.64 10.51
CA GLY A 265 8.87 9.51 10.72
C GLY A 265 7.38 9.86 10.63
N LEU A 266 6.99 11.05 10.14
CA LEU A 266 5.57 11.41 9.94
C LEU A 266 4.87 10.40 9.02
N GLU A 267 5.53 9.99 7.94
CA GLU A 267 5.11 8.96 6.99
C GLU A 267 4.78 7.60 7.64
N THR A 268 5.28 7.31 8.85
CA THR A 268 4.97 6.07 9.59
C THR A 268 3.63 6.12 10.33
N VAL A 269 2.96 7.28 10.36
CA VAL A 269 1.72 7.56 11.12
C VAL A 269 0.50 7.50 10.19
N LEU A 270 -0.57 6.82 10.61
CA LEU A 270 -1.79 6.62 9.79
C LEU A 270 -2.36 7.92 9.22
N SER A 271 -2.53 8.96 10.05
CA SER A 271 -3.09 10.25 9.60
C SER A 271 -2.29 10.95 8.50
N GLN A 272 -0.99 10.66 8.39
CA GLN A 272 -0.12 11.16 7.34
C GLN A 272 -0.14 10.23 6.13
N MET A 273 -0.07 8.92 6.39
CA MET A 273 -0.13 7.88 5.38
C MET A 273 -1.47 7.88 4.60
N ALA A 274 -2.57 8.29 5.22
CA ALA A 274 -3.84 8.54 4.52
C ALA A 274 -3.67 9.56 3.38
N GLY A 275 -3.02 10.70 3.66
CA GLY A 275 -2.70 11.72 2.65
C GLY A 275 -1.70 11.25 1.59
N LEU A 276 -0.72 10.42 1.98
CA LEU A 276 0.23 9.80 1.03
C LEU A 276 -0.46 8.75 0.14
N ARG A 277 -1.53 8.11 0.61
CA ARG A 277 -2.45 7.24 -0.15
C ARG A 277 -3.61 8.01 -0.81
N HIS A 278 -3.48 9.33 -0.98
CA HIS A 278 -4.43 10.21 -1.69
C HIS A 278 -5.85 10.34 -1.07
N GLY A 279 -6.06 9.93 0.19
CA GLY A 279 -7.29 10.20 0.95
C GLY A 279 -7.11 11.37 1.94
N LEU A 280 -8.20 12.03 2.35
CA LEU A 280 -8.12 13.06 3.41
C LEU A 280 -7.82 12.38 4.76
N GLY A 281 -6.84 12.89 5.50
CA GLY A 281 -6.43 12.39 6.81
C GLY A 281 -6.91 13.28 7.96
N LEU A 282 -7.36 12.67 9.05
CA LEU A 282 -7.70 13.40 10.28
C LEU A 282 -7.19 12.66 11.53
N LEU A 283 -6.17 13.20 12.18
CA LEU A 283 -5.80 12.80 13.54
C LEU A 283 -6.63 13.59 14.55
N THR A 284 -7.23 12.91 15.54
CA THR A 284 -7.97 13.54 16.64
C THR A 284 -7.42 13.15 18.01
N GLU A 285 -7.31 14.08 18.95
CA GLU A 285 -6.55 13.90 20.19
C GLU A 285 -7.31 14.47 21.41
N SER A 286 -8.27 13.70 21.95
CA SER A 286 -9.10 14.14 23.08
C SER A 286 -8.34 14.08 24.43
N SER A 287 -8.77 14.87 25.41
CA SER A 287 -8.01 15.07 26.66
C SER A 287 -8.22 13.94 27.69
N GLY A 288 -7.28 12.99 27.74
CA GLY A 288 -7.44 11.71 28.45
C GLY A 288 -7.65 11.72 29.98
N GLN A 289 -7.39 12.82 30.70
CA GLN A 289 -7.69 12.93 32.15
C GLN A 289 -9.08 13.53 32.45
N GLN A 290 -9.87 13.89 31.42
CA GLN A 290 -11.27 14.30 31.59
C GLN A 290 -12.19 13.11 31.95
N ASP A 291 -13.46 13.42 32.26
CA ASP A 291 -14.49 12.40 32.48
C ASP A 291 -14.63 11.47 31.25
N PRO A 292 -14.76 10.14 31.43
CA PRO A 292 -14.88 9.19 30.32
C PRO A 292 -15.96 9.56 29.29
N LYS A 293 -17.13 10.03 29.73
CA LYS A 293 -18.22 10.40 28.81
C LYS A 293 -17.90 11.68 28.05
N TYR A 294 -17.32 12.68 28.73
CA TYR A 294 -16.88 13.92 28.08
C TYR A 294 -15.82 13.71 26.99
N ARG A 295 -14.95 12.69 27.15
CA ARG A 295 -13.95 12.29 26.14
C ARG A 295 -14.60 11.64 24.91
N VAL A 296 -15.62 10.80 25.12
CA VAL A 296 -16.40 10.18 24.05
C VAL A 296 -17.28 11.21 23.32
N GLU A 297 -17.93 12.12 24.06
CA GLU A 297 -18.73 13.22 23.52
C GLU A 297 -17.88 14.16 22.62
N ALA A 298 -16.64 14.49 23.02
CA ALA A 298 -15.72 15.30 22.21
C ALA A 298 -15.30 14.61 20.90
N GLN A 299 -15.03 13.29 20.95
CA GLN A 299 -14.74 12.48 19.77
C GLN A 299 -15.97 12.41 18.84
N MET A 300 -17.15 12.15 19.40
CA MET A 300 -18.41 12.05 18.66
C MET A 300 -18.71 13.34 17.88
N GLU A 301 -18.67 14.49 18.54
CA GLU A 301 -18.93 15.80 17.89
C GLU A 301 -17.96 16.07 16.72
N THR A 302 -16.70 15.66 16.86
CA THR A 302 -15.68 15.85 15.81
C THR A 302 -15.98 14.98 14.58
N VAL A 303 -16.33 13.71 14.79
CA VAL A 303 -16.70 12.81 13.68
C VAL A 303 -18.05 13.20 13.06
N GLU A 304 -19.02 13.63 13.86
CA GLU A 304 -20.29 14.16 13.38
C GLU A 304 -20.11 15.40 12.50
N SER A 305 -19.23 16.33 12.90
CA SER A 305 -18.85 17.46 12.05
C SER A 305 -18.08 17.06 10.80
N THR A 306 -17.39 15.91 10.80
CA THR A 306 -16.70 15.37 9.62
C THR A 306 -17.69 14.73 8.64
N LEU A 307 -18.73 14.06 9.15
CA LEU A 307 -19.86 13.59 8.34
C LEU A 307 -20.68 14.76 7.76
N GLU A 308 -20.85 15.87 8.49
CA GLU A 308 -21.45 17.09 7.94
C GLU A 308 -20.57 17.70 6.83
N PHE A 309 -19.26 17.86 7.06
CA PHE A 309 -18.32 18.35 6.04
C PHE A 309 -18.41 17.50 4.75
N TYR A 310 -18.33 16.18 4.87
CA TYR A 310 -18.45 15.26 3.72
C TYR A 310 -19.78 15.47 2.98
N ARG A 311 -20.91 15.54 3.71
CA ARG A 311 -22.24 15.79 3.11
C ARG A 311 -22.32 17.12 2.37
N GLU A 312 -21.64 18.16 2.83
CA GLU A 312 -21.68 19.50 2.22
C GLU A 312 -20.65 19.66 1.09
N ARG A 313 -19.58 18.85 1.08
CA ARG A 313 -18.41 18.98 0.19
C ARG A 313 -18.13 17.76 -0.70
N MET A 314 -19.04 16.78 -0.74
CA MET A 314 -18.90 15.53 -1.50
C MET A 314 -18.35 15.72 -2.93
N ASP A 315 -18.93 16.64 -3.72
CA ASP A 315 -18.45 16.95 -5.08
C ASP A 315 -16.95 17.33 -5.11
N ASP A 316 -16.49 18.13 -4.14
CA ASP A 316 -15.10 18.59 -4.04
C ASP A 316 -14.19 17.47 -3.49
N VAL A 317 -14.62 16.75 -2.45
CA VAL A 317 -13.89 15.62 -1.84
C VAL A 317 -13.61 14.55 -2.89
N THR A 318 -14.66 14.06 -3.57
CA THR A 318 -14.53 13.03 -4.61
C THR A 318 -13.70 13.51 -5.80
N THR A 319 -13.79 14.79 -6.20
CA THR A 319 -12.93 15.35 -7.26
C THR A 319 -11.46 15.35 -6.83
N VAL A 320 -11.16 15.89 -5.64
CA VAL A 320 -9.78 16.07 -5.18
C VAL A 320 -9.09 14.74 -4.91
N VAL A 321 -9.78 13.78 -4.27
CA VAL A 321 -9.30 12.41 -4.01
C VAL A 321 -9.08 11.64 -5.31
N SER A 322 -10.01 11.67 -6.26
CA SER A 322 -9.87 10.90 -7.51
C SER A 322 -8.88 11.49 -8.52
N GLU A 323 -8.60 12.79 -8.47
CA GLU A 323 -7.61 13.44 -9.35
C GLU A 323 -6.19 13.47 -8.74
N ALA A 324 -6.02 13.41 -7.41
CA ALA A 324 -4.70 13.40 -6.75
C ALA A 324 -3.74 12.28 -7.22
N PRO A 325 -4.17 11.01 -7.41
CA PRO A 325 -3.36 9.96 -8.03
C PRO A 325 -2.77 10.36 -9.38
N SER A 326 -3.52 11.11 -10.19
CA SER A 326 -3.07 11.55 -11.52
C SER A 326 -2.13 12.75 -11.44
N ARG A 327 -2.35 13.69 -10.50
CA ARG A 327 -1.46 14.84 -10.26
C ARG A 327 -0.08 14.38 -9.79
N LYS A 328 -0.02 13.52 -8.76
CA LYS A 328 1.25 12.96 -8.25
C LYS A 328 1.99 12.13 -9.31
N MET A 329 1.28 11.34 -10.12
CA MET A 329 1.86 10.62 -11.25
C MET A 329 2.47 11.56 -12.31
N GLU A 330 1.84 12.70 -12.63
CA GLU A 330 2.37 13.69 -13.57
C GLU A 330 3.61 14.41 -12.99
N GLU A 331 3.57 14.78 -11.71
CA GLU A 331 4.72 15.36 -10.99
C GLU A 331 5.95 14.44 -11.00
N GLY A 332 5.75 13.17 -10.64
CA GLY A 332 6.82 12.16 -10.59
C GLY A 332 7.36 11.76 -11.97
N ALA A 333 6.56 11.93 -13.03
CA ALA A 333 6.97 11.71 -14.41
C ALA A 333 7.79 12.88 -14.99
N ASP A 334 7.36 14.12 -14.77
CA ASP A 334 8.05 15.33 -15.26
C ASP A 334 9.22 15.76 -14.32
N ARG A 335 9.36 15.13 -13.14
CA ARG A 335 10.28 15.51 -12.04
C ARG A 335 10.12 16.99 -11.67
N SER A 336 8.87 17.44 -11.56
CA SER A 336 8.53 18.88 -11.59
C SER A 336 8.70 19.60 -10.25
N GLU A 337 8.56 18.89 -9.14
CA GLU A 337 8.69 19.38 -7.76
C GLU A 337 9.63 18.45 -6.97
N PRO A 338 10.23 18.88 -5.85
CA PRO A 338 11.10 18.03 -5.03
C PRO A 338 10.34 16.90 -4.31
N PHE A 339 11.06 15.83 -3.96
CA PHE A 339 10.60 14.89 -2.93
C PHE A 339 11.23 15.22 -1.57
N TYR A 340 10.45 15.08 -0.49
CA TYR A 340 10.84 15.46 0.86
C TYR A 340 10.98 14.23 1.76
N LEU A 341 12.19 13.95 2.25
CA LEU A 341 12.50 12.82 3.15
C LEU A 341 12.25 13.14 4.63
N ASP A 342 12.18 14.43 4.99
CA ASP A 342 11.64 14.94 6.26
C ASP A 342 11.06 16.35 6.00
N GLY A 343 10.35 16.91 6.98
CA GLY A 343 9.74 18.23 6.96
C GLY A 343 8.23 18.20 7.11
N ALA A 344 7.63 19.40 7.21
CA ALA A 344 6.18 19.57 7.30
C ALA A 344 5.78 20.97 6.78
N ASP A 345 4.50 21.16 6.50
CA ASP A 345 3.93 22.50 6.20
C ASP A 345 4.27 23.58 7.27
N ILE A 346 4.49 23.15 8.52
CA ILE A 346 4.93 23.97 9.66
C ILE A 346 6.46 23.96 9.93
N ARG A 347 7.25 23.10 9.26
CA ARG A 347 8.71 22.99 9.41
C ARG A 347 9.41 22.84 8.06
N GLU A 348 10.13 23.88 7.64
CA GLU A 348 11.04 23.81 6.49
C GLU A 348 12.05 22.64 6.68
N PRO A 349 12.29 21.79 5.65
CA PRO A 349 13.31 20.74 5.66
C PRO A 349 14.75 21.31 5.73
N GLU A 350 15.74 20.51 6.11
CA GLU A 350 17.15 20.83 5.87
C GLU A 350 17.57 20.45 4.43
N ASP A 351 18.69 21.00 3.92
CA ASP A 351 19.18 20.75 2.55
C ASP A 351 19.49 19.24 2.27
N SER A 352 19.54 18.40 3.32
CA SER A 352 19.71 16.94 3.28
C SER A 352 18.40 16.17 3.17
N ASP A 353 17.27 16.82 3.42
CA ASP A 353 15.97 16.17 3.57
C ASP A 353 15.14 16.29 2.26
N VAL A 354 15.80 16.65 1.14
CA VAL A 354 15.15 17.08 -0.11
C VAL A 354 15.87 16.53 -1.34
N LEU A 355 15.17 15.69 -2.10
CA LEU A 355 15.60 15.20 -3.40
C LEU A 355 15.10 16.17 -4.50
N ASP A 356 15.96 17.09 -4.95
CA ASP A 356 15.68 18.08 -6.01
C ASP A 356 16.75 18.06 -7.13
N PRO A 357 16.43 17.55 -8.34
CA PRO A 357 15.23 16.80 -8.70
C PRO A 357 15.27 15.35 -8.18
N HIS A 358 14.16 14.83 -7.64
CA HIS A 358 14.09 13.44 -7.18
C HIS A 358 14.39 12.43 -8.31
N PRO A 359 14.88 11.21 -8.04
CA PRO A 359 15.14 10.19 -9.07
C PRO A 359 13.92 9.92 -9.96
N CYS A 360 14.09 9.46 -11.21
CA CYS A 360 12.96 9.05 -12.07
C CYS A 360 12.40 7.65 -11.73
N GLY A 361 13.07 6.94 -10.84
CA GLY A 361 12.70 5.64 -10.31
C GLY A 361 13.89 4.96 -9.63
N TYR A 362 13.66 3.77 -9.08
CA TYR A 362 14.64 2.97 -8.36
C TYR A 362 14.73 1.59 -9.00
N LEU A 363 15.94 1.09 -9.19
CA LEU A 363 16.18 -0.28 -9.62
C LEU A 363 16.55 -1.14 -8.42
N LEU A 364 15.75 -2.18 -8.19
CA LEU A 364 15.95 -3.18 -7.15
C LEU A 364 16.55 -4.46 -7.76
N HIS A 365 17.43 -5.12 -7.02
CA HIS A 365 17.71 -6.52 -7.29
C HIS A 365 16.52 -7.40 -6.87
N SER A 366 16.32 -8.53 -7.54
CA SER A 366 15.20 -9.44 -7.31
C SER A 366 15.05 -9.89 -5.84
N SER A 367 16.14 -9.99 -5.07
CA SER A 367 16.05 -10.26 -3.62
C SER A 367 15.40 -9.12 -2.85
N GLN A 368 15.81 -7.87 -3.12
CA GLN A 368 15.25 -6.67 -2.51
C GLN A 368 13.77 -6.52 -2.86
N ALA A 369 13.40 -6.75 -4.13
CA ALA A 369 12.01 -6.75 -4.58
C ALA A 369 11.15 -7.88 -3.94
N ASN A 370 11.75 -9.01 -3.56
CA ASN A 370 11.08 -10.03 -2.76
C ASN A 370 10.94 -9.61 -1.28
N GLU A 371 11.90 -8.88 -0.73
CA GLU A 371 11.85 -8.36 0.64
C GLU A 371 10.75 -7.29 0.79
N VAL A 372 10.66 -6.33 -0.13
CA VAL A 372 9.55 -5.33 -0.17
C VAL A 372 8.28 -5.81 -0.86
N SER A 373 8.11 -7.10 -1.12
CA SER A 373 6.95 -7.61 -1.87
C SER A 373 5.60 -7.30 -1.19
N LEU A 374 5.57 -7.32 0.15
CA LEU A 374 4.42 -6.87 0.95
C LEU A 374 4.08 -5.40 0.70
N HIS A 375 5.08 -4.53 0.58
CA HIS A 375 4.91 -3.11 0.33
C HIS A 375 4.48 -2.83 -1.11
N ILE A 376 5.04 -3.57 -2.09
CA ILE A 376 4.59 -3.53 -3.49
C ILE A 376 3.10 -3.89 -3.58
N ASP A 377 2.67 -4.98 -2.94
CA ASP A 377 1.26 -5.40 -2.93
C ASP A 377 0.37 -4.41 -2.13
N SER A 378 0.80 -3.96 -0.94
CA SER A 378 -0.01 -3.12 -0.04
C SER A 378 -0.10 -1.64 -0.46
N PHE A 379 0.87 -1.12 -1.21
CA PHE A 379 0.82 0.20 -1.84
C PHE A 379 0.47 0.12 -3.33
N SER A 380 0.17 -1.06 -3.87
CA SER A 380 -0.14 -1.28 -5.30
C SER A 380 0.91 -0.67 -6.25
N LEU A 381 2.20 -0.81 -5.92
CA LEU A 381 3.29 -0.14 -6.64
C LEU A 381 3.46 -0.68 -8.06
N GLU A 382 3.58 0.21 -9.04
CA GLU A 382 3.87 -0.14 -10.43
C GLU A 382 5.36 -0.51 -10.59
N THR A 383 5.61 -1.71 -11.13
CA THR A 383 6.97 -2.27 -11.31
C THR A 383 7.16 -2.94 -12.67
N GLU A 384 8.36 -2.89 -13.23
CA GLU A 384 8.76 -3.56 -14.49
C GLU A 384 9.94 -4.52 -14.27
N GLU A 385 9.88 -5.72 -14.85
CA GLU A 385 11.00 -6.69 -14.85
C GLU A 385 12.09 -6.23 -15.83
N VAL A 386 13.34 -6.06 -15.35
CA VAL A 386 14.50 -5.60 -16.14
C VAL A 386 15.63 -6.63 -16.05
N GLY A 387 15.95 -7.29 -17.16
CA GLY A 387 16.94 -8.38 -17.18
C GLY A 387 16.41 -9.70 -16.60
N GLU A 388 17.30 -10.57 -16.08
CA GLU A 388 16.88 -11.78 -15.34
C GLU A 388 16.65 -11.47 -13.84
N ASN A 389 17.25 -10.41 -13.29
CA ASN A 389 17.30 -10.17 -11.84
C ASN A 389 16.98 -8.73 -11.39
N GLY A 390 16.64 -7.80 -12.28
CA GLY A 390 16.26 -6.43 -11.92
C GLY A 390 14.74 -6.22 -11.86
N VAL A 391 14.29 -5.35 -10.95
CA VAL A 391 12.90 -4.87 -10.87
C VAL A 391 12.94 -3.35 -10.74
N PHE A 392 12.42 -2.64 -11.74
CA PHE A 392 12.37 -1.19 -11.76
C PHE A 392 11.05 -0.69 -11.17
N VAL A 393 11.13 0.26 -10.23
CA VAL A 393 10.01 0.94 -9.59
C VAL A 393 10.04 2.40 -10.04
N SER A 394 9.11 2.82 -10.90
CA SER A 394 9.12 4.18 -11.47
C SER A 394 8.59 5.22 -10.48
N MET A 395 9.06 6.47 -10.58
CA MET A 395 8.37 7.62 -9.96
C MET A 395 7.19 8.13 -10.82
N SER A 396 7.04 7.67 -12.06
CA SER A 396 5.91 7.98 -12.96
C SER A 396 4.65 7.16 -12.60
N GLN A 397 4.30 7.06 -11.32
CA GLN A 397 3.14 6.30 -10.82
C GLN A 397 2.40 7.09 -9.71
N PRO A 398 1.12 6.80 -9.41
CA PRO A 398 0.37 7.50 -8.37
C PRO A 398 1.08 7.52 -7.00
N MET A 399 1.52 6.34 -6.56
CA MET A 399 2.11 6.11 -5.23
C MET A 399 3.60 6.49 -5.15
N MET A 400 4.08 7.37 -6.05
CA MET A 400 5.38 8.03 -5.91
C MET A 400 5.56 8.71 -4.54
N THR A 401 4.45 9.07 -3.88
CA THR A 401 4.34 9.58 -2.50
C THR A 401 5.02 8.72 -1.43
N VAL A 402 5.19 7.41 -1.66
CA VAL A 402 5.84 6.49 -0.71
C VAL A 402 7.09 5.81 -1.26
N VAL A 403 7.34 5.84 -2.58
CA VAL A 403 8.43 5.10 -3.22
C VAL A 403 9.82 5.45 -2.66
N PRO A 404 10.24 6.72 -2.53
CA PRO A 404 11.53 7.06 -1.92
C PRO A 404 11.62 6.73 -0.42
N PHE A 405 10.51 6.85 0.33
CA PHE A 405 10.49 6.46 1.75
C PHE A 405 10.76 4.96 1.96
N LEU A 406 10.40 4.11 0.99
CA LEU A 406 10.63 2.67 1.03
C LEU A 406 11.99 2.25 0.47
N LEU A 407 12.51 2.96 -0.55
CA LEU A 407 13.57 2.49 -1.43
C LEU A 407 14.81 3.39 -1.54
N ASP A 408 14.79 4.65 -1.08
CA ASP A 408 15.97 5.52 -1.13
C ASP A 408 16.87 5.29 0.09
N GLY A 409 18.19 5.28 -0.13
CA GLY A 409 19.19 5.12 0.94
C GLY A 409 19.39 6.37 1.80
N GLU A 410 18.93 7.56 1.36
CA GLU A 410 18.90 8.76 2.20
C GLU A 410 17.65 8.78 3.12
N ALA A 411 16.65 7.92 2.91
CA ALA A 411 15.45 7.84 3.74
C ALA A 411 15.74 7.15 5.09
N SER A 412 15.17 7.65 6.19
CA SER A 412 15.48 7.16 7.56
C SER A 412 14.68 5.91 8.01
N TYR A 413 13.72 5.45 7.20
CA TYR A 413 12.81 4.33 7.50
C TYR A 413 12.62 3.41 6.29
N ASN A 414 13.59 3.37 5.37
CA ASN A 414 13.56 2.51 4.19
C ASN A 414 13.60 1.02 4.56
N GLU A 415 13.01 0.21 3.69
CA GLU A 415 13.04 -1.25 3.82
C GLU A 415 14.24 -1.84 3.09
N VAL A 416 14.65 -1.23 1.97
CA VAL A 416 15.82 -1.60 1.16
C VAL A 416 16.50 -0.37 0.57
N GLU A 417 17.78 -0.50 0.22
CA GLU A 417 18.54 0.51 -0.54
C GLU A 417 18.47 0.20 -2.05
N GLY A 418 17.56 0.85 -2.75
CA GLY A 418 17.41 0.76 -4.20
C GLY A 418 18.37 1.69 -4.95
N LEU A 419 18.79 1.27 -6.15
CA LEU A 419 19.62 2.10 -7.01
C LEU A 419 18.76 3.19 -7.67
N ALA A 420 18.84 4.42 -7.14
CA ALA A 420 18.26 5.62 -7.73
C ALA A 420 18.73 5.86 -9.17
N LEU A 421 17.80 6.06 -10.10
CA LEU A 421 18.07 6.36 -11.51
C LEU A 421 17.77 7.81 -11.87
N GLU A 422 18.69 8.44 -12.61
CA GLU A 422 18.57 9.81 -13.12
C GLU A 422 17.96 9.89 -14.53
N ASP A 423 18.19 8.86 -15.35
CA ASP A 423 17.61 8.73 -16.69
C ASP A 423 16.88 7.37 -16.77
N CYS A 424 15.57 7.44 -17.00
CA CYS A 424 14.69 6.28 -17.14
C CYS A 424 14.12 6.18 -18.56
N SER A 425 14.70 6.90 -19.53
CA SER A 425 14.42 6.67 -20.96
C SER A 425 14.93 5.31 -21.44
N ASP A 426 15.84 4.72 -20.67
CA ASP A 426 16.31 3.35 -20.75
C ASP A 426 16.62 2.85 -19.31
N PRO A 427 15.68 2.21 -18.58
CA PRO A 427 15.87 1.80 -17.17
C PRO A 427 16.86 0.63 -16.99
N ARG A 428 17.58 0.28 -18.06
CA ARG A 428 18.67 -0.69 -18.07
C ARG A 428 19.87 -0.11 -17.34
N ILE A 429 20.66 -0.99 -16.71
CA ILE A 429 21.77 -0.57 -15.84
C ILE A 429 22.85 0.15 -16.65
N THR A 430 23.32 1.27 -16.11
CA THR A 430 24.39 2.12 -16.66
C THR A 430 25.60 2.13 -15.74
N ALA A 431 26.79 2.42 -16.28
CA ALA A 431 27.98 2.59 -15.46
C ALA A 431 27.95 3.85 -14.57
N SER A 432 27.03 4.80 -14.83
CA SER A 432 26.66 5.86 -13.89
C SER A 432 25.87 5.36 -12.69
N GLY A 433 24.86 4.50 -12.88
CA GLY A 433 24.12 3.89 -11.77
C GLY A 433 25.03 3.02 -10.90
N LEU A 434 25.92 2.23 -11.53
CA LEU A 434 26.96 1.49 -10.81
C LEU A 434 27.93 2.38 -10.02
N GLN A 435 28.14 3.67 -10.38
CA GLN A 435 28.93 4.59 -9.55
C GLN A 435 28.16 4.97 -8.29
N THR A 436 26.89 5.35 -8.41
CA THR A 436 26.01 5.65 -7.27
C THR A 436 25.97 4.48 -6.30
N LEU A 437 25.79 3.25 -6.80
CA LEU A 437 25.76 2.05 -5.97
C LEU A 437 27.09 1.76 -5.26
N VAL A 438 28.23 2.01 -5.92
CA VAL A 438 29.56 1.91 -5.29
C VAL A 438 29.76 2.96 -4.19
N GLU A 439 29.22 4.16 -4.35
CA GLU A 439 29.27 5.22 -3.34
C GLU A 439 28.34 4.88 -2.15
N GLN A 440 27.10 4.45 -2.40
CA GLN A 440 26.16 3.96 -1.36
C GLN A 440 26.75 2.81 -0.53
N LEU A 441 27.37 1.80 -1.17
CA LEU A 441 27.98 0.66 -0.48
C LEU A 441 29.23 1.03 0.35
N ASP A 442 29.91 2.14 0.09
CA ASP A 442 30.98 2.69 0.97
C ASP A 442 30.39 3.39 2.20
N GLU A 443 29.25 4.07 2.05
CA GLU A 443 28.56 4.73 3.17
C GLU A 443 27.84 3.75 4.10
N ALA A 444 27.25 2.67 3.55
CA ALA A 444 26.77 1.51 4.31
C ALA A 444 27.91 0.76 5.05
N GLY A 445 29.15 0.89 4.56
CA GLY A 445 30.36 0.31 5.17
C GLY A 445 30.71 -1.10 4.70
N GLU A 446 30.22 -1.51 3.53
CA GLU A 446 30.45 -2.84 2.94
C GLU A 446 31.89 -3.03 2.41
N PHE A 447 32.70 -1.96 2.41
CA PHE A 447 34.13 -1.98 2.05
C PHE A 447 35.05 -1.89 3.28
N GLU A 448 35.73 -3.00 3.63
CA GLU A 448 36.78 -3.05 4.66
C GLU A 448 38.08 -2.28 4.27
N ASN A 449 38.15 -1.72 3.04
CA ASN A 449 39.30 -0.98 2.54
C ASN A 449 38.90 0.30 1.78
N SER A 450 39.25 1.47 2.34
CA SER A 450 38.94 2.80 1.78
C SER A 450 39.57 3.10 0.41
N ASP A 451 40.50 2.28 -0.09
CA ASP A 451 41.03 2.41 -1.46
C ASP A 451 40.20 1.60 -2.49
N ALA A 452 39.27 0.74 -2.05
CA ALA A 452 38.52 -0.21 -2.87
C ALA A 452 37.34 0.42 -3.66
N PRO A 453 36.39 1.16 -3.06
CA PRO A 453 35.30 1.80 -3.80
C PRO A 453 35.84 2.84 -4.78
N TYR A 454 36.84 3.63 -4.37
CA TYR A 454 37.55 4.55 -5.25
C TYR A 454 38.19 3.87 -6.49
N ALA A 455 38.60 2.60 -6.38
CA ALA A 455 39.11 1.86 -7.53
C ALA A 455 38.00 1.42 -8.49
N LEU A 456 36.81 1.07 -7.98
CA LEU A 456 35.63 0.74 -8.78
C LEU A 456 35.10 1.99 -9.50
N ASP A 457 34.89 3.08 -8.75
CA ASP A 457 34.54 4.41 -9.25
C ASP A 457 35.41 4.84 -10.44
N VAL A 458 36.74 4.89 -10.25
CA VAL A 458 37.68 5.32 -11.29
C VAL A 458 37.63 4.45 -12.54
N HIS A 459 37.21 3.19 -12.40
CA HIS A 459 37.04 2.27 -13.52
C HIS A 459 35.68 2.49 -14.23
N LEU A 460 34.59 2.62 -13.47
CA LEU A 460 33.24 2.91 -14.00
C LEU A 460 33.17 4.28 -14.69
N ARG A 461 33.88 5.30 -14.19
CA ARG A 461 34.07 6.60 -14.87
C ARG A 461 34.70 6.46 -16.26
N ALA A 462 35.45 5.39 -16.54
CA ALA A 462 35.93 5.10 -17.88
C ALA A 462 34.87 4.38 -18.74
N VAL A 463 34.05 3.51 -18.16
CA VAL A 463 32.93 2.82 -18.83
C VAL A 463 31.84 3.81 -19.23
N SER A 464 31.40 4.67 -18.31
CA SER A 464 30.42 5.73 -18.54
C SER A 464 30.87 6.69 -19.65
N HIS A 465 32.17 6.99 -19.74
CA HIS A 465 32.72 7.76 -20.85
C HIS A 465 32.64 7.04 -22.22
N TYR A 466 32.49 5.72 -22.26
CA TYR A 466 32.23 4.96 -23.49
C TYR A 466 30.74 4.79 -23.79
N GLU A 467 29.88 4.71 -22.78
CA GLU A 467 28.42 4.83 -22.92
C GLU A 467 28.05 6.18 -23.58
N ASP A 468 28.58 7.29 -23.04
CA ASP A 468 28.53 8.68 -23.56
C ASP A 468 28.90 8.82 -25.06
N GLN A 469 29.66 7.87 -25.60
CA GLN A 469 30.21 7.90 -26.97
C GLN A 469 29.62 6.81 -27.88
N GLU A 470 28.63 6.05 -27.41
CA GLU A 470 28.04 4.89 -28.11
C GLU A 470 29.11 3.81 -28.47
N GLU A 471 30.23 3.74 -27.75
CA GLU A 471 31.36 2.82 -28.03
C GLU A 471 31.16 1.46 -27.35
N THR A 472 30.09 0.76 -27.71
CA THR A 472 29.59 -0.49 -27.09
C THR A 472 30.66 -1.57 -26.86
N ASP A 473 31.51 -1.83 -27.86
CA ASP A 473 32.62 -2.81 -27.77
C ASP A 473 33.53 -2.54 -26.55
N LYS A 474 33.74 -1.26 -26.20
CA LYS A 474 34.59 -0.86 -25.08
C LYS A 474 33.87 -0.86 -23.75
N VAL A 475 32.55 -0.63 -23.74
CA VAL A 475 31.72 -0.84 -22.54
C VAL A 475 31.89 -2.29 -22.10
N VAL A 476 31.69 -3.25 -23.02
CA VAL A 476 31.88 -4.69 -22.74
C VAL A 476 33.34 -5.03 -22.40
N GLU A 477 34.34 -4.54 -23.14
CA GLU A 477 35.77 -4.78 -22.82
C GLU A 477 36.14 -4.27 -21.42
N HIS A 478 35.69 -3.07 -21.05
CA HIS A 478 35.99 -2.49 -19.75
C HIS A 478 35.16 -3.12 -18.62
N MET A 479 33.90 -3.51 -18.83
CA MET A 479 33.12 -4.22 -17.81
C MET A 479 33.69 -5.61 -17.53
N GLY A 480 34.21 -6.33 -18.54
CA GLY A 480 35.03 -7.52 -18.29
C GLY A 480 36.26 -7.23 -17.39
N GLY A 481 36.82 -6.03 -17.48
CA GLY A 481 37.84 -5.53 -16.55
C GLY A 481 37.31 -5.21 -15.14
N PHE A 482 36.04 -4.82 -15.01
CA PHE A 482 35.36 -4.51 -13.75
C PHE A 482 35.09 -5.78 -12.91
N HIS A 483 34.59 -6.87 -13.50
CA HIS A 483 34.49 -8.17 -12.80
C HIS A 483 35.84 -8.64 -12.25
N ASN A 484 36.92 -8.49 -13.04
CA ASN A 484 38.26 -8.83 -12.57
C ASN A 484 38.73 -7.97 -11.37
N LEU A 485 38.18 -6.75 -11.22
CA LEU A 485 38.44 -5.88 -10.08
C LEU A 485 37.55 -6.25 -8.87
N LEU A 486 36.25 -6.49 -9.07
CA LEU A 486 35.33 -7.00 -8.04
C LEU A 486 35.84 -8.31 -7.42
N ILE A 487 36.17 -9.30 -8.26
CA ILE A 487 36.70 -10.60 -7.82
C ILE A 487 38.01 -10.41 -7.05
N GLN A 488 38.87 -9.48 -7.47
CA GLN A 488 40.09 -9.13 -6.74
C GLN A 488 39.79 -8.51 -5.36
N GLN A 489 38.76 -7.68 -5.23
CA GLN A 489 38.40 -7.09 -3.95
C GLN A 489 37.84 -8.16 -2.99
N LEU A 490 36.98 -9.06 -3.48
CA LEU A 490 36.48 -10.19 -2.70
C LEU A 490 37.62 -11.14 -2.28
N GLU A 491 38.53 -11.52 -3.19
CA GLU A 491 39.70 -12.37 -2.88
C GLU A 491 40.67 -11.78 -1.82
N ASN A 492 40.54 -10.49 -1.47
CA ASN A 492 41.38 -9.81 -0.47
C ASN A 492 40.63 -9.41 0.81
N ASP A 493 39.38 -9.86 0.99
CA ASP A 493 38.50 -9.45 2.10
C ASP A 493 38.31 -7.91 2.14
N TRP A 494 38.13 -7.24 0.98
CA TRP A 494 38.00 -5.76 0.87
C TRP A 494 36.58 -5.26 0.59
N ILE A 495 35.68 -6.14 0.19
CA ILE A 495 34.25 -5.94 -0.05
C ILE A 495 33.52 -7.15 0.55
N SER A 496 32.28 -7.00 1.02
CA SER A 496 31.47 -8.12 1.49
C SER A 496 31.09 -9.10 0.36
N GLU A 497 30.62 -10.31 0.73
CA GLU A 497 30.06 -11.27 -0.26
C GLU A 497 28.78 -10.70 -0.91
N ASP A 498 27.95 -9.96 -0.17
CA ASP A 498 26.66 -9.46 -0.65
C ASP A 498 26.81 -8.26 -1.59
N ALA A 499 27.64 -7.27 -1.21
CA ALA A 499 27.99 -6.13 -2.07
C ALA A 499 28.75 -6.57 -3.33
N PHE A 500 29.58 -7.61 -3.23
CA PHE A 500 30.20 -8.23 -4.40
C PHE A 500 29.17 -8.82 -5.36
N HIS A 501 28.25 -9.67 -4.88
CA HIS A 501 27.24 -10.29 -5.75
C HIS A 501 26.30 -9.24 -6.37
N MET A 502 25.94 -8.19 -5.62
CA MET A 502 25.11 -7.11 -6.15
C MET A 502 25.80 -6.36 -7.30
N LEU A 503 27.06 -5.93 -7.10
CA LEU A 503 27.84 -5.26 -8.14
C LEU A 503 28.24 -6.18 -9.29
N GLU A 504 28.39 -7.49 -9.07
CA GLU A 504 28.62 -8.49 -10.12
C GLU A 504 27.37 -8.68 -10.99
N THR A 505 26.18 -8.87 -10.39
CA THR A 505 24.91 -8.98 -11.15
C THR A 505 24.65 -7.75 -12.00
N PHE A 506 24.71 -6.55 -11.41
CA PHE A 506 24.50 -5.31 -12.15
C PHE A 506 25.59 -5.06 -13.22
N ALA A 507 26.78 -5.65 -13.07
CA ALA A 507 27.83 -5.60 -14.09
C ALA A 507 27.60 -6.60 -15.25
N ASP A 508 27.13 -7.80 -14.97
CA ASP A 508 26.74 -8.80 -15.99
C ASP A 508 25.52 -8.31 -16.78
N ASP A 509 24.51 -7.74 -16.12
CA ASP A 509 23.35 -7.12 -16.77
C ASP A 509 23.78 -5.96 -17.68
N LEU A 510 24.69 -5.08 -17.23
CA LEU A 510 25.28 -4.02 -18.07
C LEU A 510 26.07 -4.61 -19.26
N ILE A 511 26.74 -5.75 -19.09
CA ILE A 511 27.36 -6.48 -20.21
C ILE A 511 26.30 -6.99 -21.20
N GLU A 512 25.18 -7.56 -20.76
CA GLU A 512 24.09 -7.98 -21.65
C GLU A 512 23.44 -6.78 -22.36
N ASN A 513 23.28 -5.65 -21.67
CA ASN A 513 22.69 -4.42 -22.22
C ASN A 513 23.46 -3.85 -23.43
N TYR A 514 24.75 -4.13 -23.53
CA TYR A 514 25.59 -3.80 -24.69
C TYR A 514 26.10 -5.06 -25.44
N GLY A 515 25.69 -6.25 -25.00
CA GLY A 515 26.17 -7.56 -25.41
C GLY A 515 25.34 -8.17 -26.54
N GLU A 516 25.75 -7.91 -27.78
CA GLU A 516 25.09 -8.37 -29.00
C GLU A 516 23.66 -7.85 -29.21
N THR A 517 23.56 -6.64 -29.75
CA THR A 517 22.44 -6.36 -30.67
C THR A 517 22.48 -7.40 -31.79
N PHE A 518 21.40 -8.17 -31.95
CA PHE A 518 21.30 -9.24 -32.94
C PHE A 518 21.54 -8.69 -34.36
N ASP A 519 22.74 -8.91 -34.91
CA ASP A 519 23.14 -8.42 -36.23
C ASP A 519 22.42 -9.22 -37.32
N VAL A 520 21.22 -8.74 -37.67
CA VAL A 520 20.36 -9.30 -38.71
C VAL A 520 21.10 -9.42 -40.04
N ASP A 521 21.94 -8.45 -40.41
CA ASP A 521 22.63 -8.44 -41.69
C ASP A 521 23.75 -9.49 -41.71
N ARG A 522 24.55 -9.61 -40.66
CA ARG A 522 25.56 -10.68 -40.51
C ARG A 522 24.92 -12.07 -40.46
N VAL A 523 23.85 -12.25 -39.69
CA VAL A 523 23.11 -13.53 -39.64
C VAL A 523 22.53 -13.87 -41.02
N MET A 524 21.99 -12.88 -41.75
CA MET A 524 21.49 -13.09 -43.11
C MET A 524 22.60 -13.34 -44.13
N ASP A 525 23.81 -12.77 -43.98
CA ASP A 525 24.98 -13.10 -44.81
C ASP A 525 25.45 -14.54 -44.57
N HIS A 526 25.57 -15.00 -43.31
CA HIS A 526 25.87 -16.40 -42.99
C HIS A 526 24.80 -17.37 -43.54
N ILE A 527 23.50 -17.03 -43.41
CA ILE A 527 22.39 -17.81 -43.99
C ILE A 527 22.45 -17.81 -45.52
N SER A 528 22.73 -16.67 -46.14
CA SER A 528 22.87 -16.51 -47.59
C SER A 528 24.00 -17.40 -48.13
N HIS A 529 25.18 -17.35 -47.51
CA HIS A 529 26.32 -18.18 -47.91
C HIS A 529 25.99 -19.69 -47.78
N LEU A 530 25.41 -20.09 -46.64
CA LEU A 530 25.00 -21.48 -46.37
C LEU A 530 23.80 -22.00 -47.19
N SER A 531 23.14 -21.17 -48.00
CA SER A 531 21.91 -21.55 -48.73
C SER A 531 21.84 -21.15 -50.21
N GLU A 532 22.54 -20.10 -50.64
CA GLU A 532 22.66 -19.68 -52.04
C GLU A 532 24.03 -19.98 -52.65
N ASP A 533 25.13 -19.72 -51.93
CA ASP A 533 26.49 -19.99 -52.44
C ASP A 533 26.87 -21.48 -52.34
N ILE A 534 26.74 -22.10 -51.16
CA ILE A 534 27.04 -23.52 -50.94
C ILE A 534 25.81 -24.39 -51.27
N GLY A 535 24.63 -23.99 -50.79
CA GLY A 535 23.35 -24.59 -51.19
C GLY A 535 22.98 -25.93 -50.54
N PRO A 536 22.32 -26.86 -51.28
CA PRO A 536 21.70 -28.05 -50.70
C PRO A 536 22.69 -29.12 -50.21
N ARG A 537 23.05 -29.04 -48.93
CA ARG A 537 23.80 -30.05 -48.15
C ARG A 537 23.08 -31.41 -48.15
N VAL A 538 23.43 -32.28 -49.11
CA VAL A 538 22.93 -33.66 -49.16
C VAL A 538 23.97 -34.56 -48.52
N ALA A 539 23.55 -35.41 -47.59
CA ALA A 539 24.52 -36.12 -46.75
C ALA A 539 25.51 -37.00 -47.54
N GLY A 540 26.81 -36.74 -47.34
CA GLY A 540 27.93 -37.29 -48.09
C GLY A 540 28.29 -36.53 -49.38
N SER A 541 27.83 -35.28 -49.58
CA SER A 541 28.17 -34.45 -50.74
C SER A 541 29.34 -33.48 -50.47
N GLU A 542 29.82 -32.82 -51.52
CA GLU A 542 30.94 -31.86 -51.44
C GLU A 542 30.46 -30.58 -50.71
N GLU A 543 29.22 -30.18 -50.96
CA GLU A 543 28.51 -29.06 -50.33
C GLU A 543 28.22 -29.27 -48.82
N GLU A 544 28.11 -30.53 -48.35
CA GLU A 544 28.03 -30.82 -46.90
C GLU A 544 29.39 -30.61 -46.21
N LEU A 545 30.50 -30.93 -46.89
CA LEU A 545 31.85 -30.72 -46.38
C LEU A 545 32.23 -29.23 -46.41
N GLU A 546 31.98 -28.53 -47.52
CA GLU A 546 32.23 -27.08 -47.64
C GLU A 546 31.45 -26.28 -46.58
N ALA A 547 30.21 -26.66 -46.27
CA ALA A 547 29.46 -26.03 -45.19
C ALA A 547 29.95 -26.39 -43.78
N ALA A 548 30.53 -27.58 -43.59
CA ALA A 548 31.14 -27.97 -42.32
C ALA A 548 32.47 -27.24 -42.09
N GLU A 549 33.32 -27.15 -43.12
CA GLU A 549 34.56 -26.37 -43.11
C GLU A 549 34.27 -24.88 -42.89
N TYR A 550 33.24 -24.30 -43.55
CA TYR A 550 32.83 -22.92 -43.33
C TYR A 550 32.38 -22.64 -41.89
N ILE A 551 31.60 -23.54 -41.28
CA ILE A 551 31.16 -23.41 -39.89
C ILE A 551 32.34 -23.62 -38.91
N GLU A 552 33.30 -24.50 -39.23
CA GLU A 552 34.52 -24.70 -38.45
C GLU A 552 35.39 -23.42 -38.47
N ASP A 553 35.65 -22.84 -39.64
CA ASP A 553 36.41 -21.58 -39.80
C ASP A 553 35.77 -20.38 -39.08
N GLU A 554 34.44 -20.23 -39.11
CA GLU A 554 33.74 -19.13 -38.42
C GLU A 554 33.83 -19.29 -36.89
N PHE A 555 33.65 -20.49 -36.33
CA PHE A 555 33.81 -20.72 -34.89
C PHE A 555 35.28 -20.59 -34.42
N ASP A 556 36.26 -21.05 -35.22
CA ASP A 556 37.69 -20.81 -34.97
C ASP A 556 38.00 -19.29 -34.98
N SER A 557 37.36 -18.51 -35.86
CA SER A 557 37.54 -17.05 -35.92
C SER A 557 37.02 -16.32 -34.67
N LEU A 558 36.00 -16.87 -34.02
CA LEU A 558 35.44 -16.42 -32.75
C LEU A 558 36.21 -16.97 -31.52
N GLY A 559 37.24 -17.79 -31.73
CA GLY A 559 38.14 -18.27 -30.67
C GLY A 559 37.71 -19.56 -29.97
N TYR A 560 36.74 -20.31 -30.51
CA TYR A 560 36.34 -21.61 -29.97
C TYR A 560 37.28 -22.74 -30.44
N ASP A 561 37.59 -23.71 -29.56
CA ASP A 561 38.28 -24.95 -29.93
C ASP A 561 37.31 -25.89 -30.69
N THR A 562 37.38 -25.93 -32.02
CA THR A 562 36.50 -26.75 -32.87
C THR A 562 37.02 -28.18 -33.13
N SER A 563 36.16 -29.07 -33.66
CA SER A 563 36.60 -30.31 -34.34
C SER A 563 35.50 -31.05 -35.12
N MET A 564 35.70 -31.23 -36.42
CA MET A 564 34.87 -32.09 -37.28
C MET A 564 34.86 -33.57 -36.84
N GLN A 565 33.66 -34.15 -36.72
CA GLN A 565 33.45 -35.58 -36.51
C GLN A 565 32.70 -36.23 -37.68
N THR A 566 33.28 -37.26 -38.29
CA THR A 566 32.69 -37.99 -39.42
C THR A 566 31.98 -39.28 -38.96
N PHE A 567 30.86 -39.61 -39.60
CA PHE A 567 30.07 -40.82 -39.29
C PHE A 567 29.55 -41.55 -40.54
N ASP A 568 29.61 -42.89 -40.53
CA ASP A 568 29.12 -43.73 -41.64
C ASP A 568 27.59 -43.75 -41.72
N ILE A 569 27.02 -43.11 -42.75
CA ILE A 569 25.60 -43.21 -43.05
C ILE A 569 25.31 -44.56 -43.72
N ARG A 570 24.63 -45.45 -42.99
CA ARG A 570 24.17 -46.75 -43.52
C ARG A 570 22.92 -46.60 -44.38
N GLY A 571 23.11 -46.66 -45.70
CA GLY A 571 22.03 -46.90 -46.68
C GLY A 571 21.53 -48.34 -46.72
#